data_AF-A0A0Q7G8J0-F1
#
_entry.id   AF-A0A0Q7G8J0-F1
#
_cell.length_a   1.000
_cell.length_b   1.000
_cell.length_c   1.000
_cell.angle_alpha   90.00
_cell.angle_beta   90.00
_cell.angle_gamma   90.00
#
_symmetry.space_group_name_H-M   'P 1'
#
loop_
_entity.id
_entity.type
_entity.pdbx_description
1 polymer ?
#
loop_
_entity_poly.entity_id
_entity_poly.type
_entity_poly.pdbx_seq_one_letter_code
_entity_poly.pdbx_strand_id
1 'polypeptide(L)'
;MINKIKYRIIILLALASFTACQNDDNVATANIDAMVAEPGDLLNQAFPLNKVRAEGQGLTGLKKITLDNKINISFNPNYNSDRAFIFTIPFDEKLGSRFGVQPITFVTAAGSFTKNIEILQPTPTIVKTIPAVATPGFPLEIEGTWFYNVSSITLAGKAVSYSVNSSSSIIIGLPANAVSGSELVITTPGGMAKKTIEFATLILVSDFDGNGARSSWSAYGDIDSFNANTAGGPAGSYATLAWSGSTANGYNGSSGGGGTNFLSATNTDATKTFIDIDVSANVIGAQFAIQLNTIDGKNYGYNFKVTDINWTTKTILLADFKDNYGFGSNSAATLDASKVNEIKVGIAQGDTPNPSVIKFDNIKIRYQ
;
A
#
# COMPACT_ATOMS: atom_id res chain seq x y z
N MET A 1 -38.81 -67.70 94.75
CA MET A 1 -39.57 -66.63 95.44
C MET A 1 -38.96 -65.30 95.04
N ILE A 2 -39.82 -64.32 94.71
CA ILE A 2 -39.52 -62.87 94.66
C ILE A 2 -38.65 -62.43 93.46
N ASN A 3 -38.96 -61.40 92.67
CA ASN A 3 -40.20 -60.66 92.42
C ASN A 3 -40.06 -59.95 91.06
N LYS A 4 -41.16 -59.98 90.33
CA LYS A 4 -41.63 -59.06 89.28
C LYS A 4 -41.13 -57.61 89.37
N ILE A 5 -40.95 -56.96 88.21
CA ILE A 5 -41.62 -55.72 87.71
C ILE A 5 -40.73 -55.17 86.55
N LYS A 6 -41.05 -55.30 85.26
CA LYS A 6 -42.14 -54.77 84.38
C LYS A 6 -41.92 -53.33 83.84
N TYR A 7 -41.98 -53.25 82.49
CA TYR A 7 -42.16 -52.12 81.53
C TYR A 7 -40.91 -51.33 81.11
N ARG A 8 -40.34 -51.59 79.91
CA ARG A 8 -40.73 -51.20 78.53
C ARG A 8 -40.56 -49.70 78.25
N ILE A 9 -39.56 -49.35 77.41
CA ILE A 9 -39.69 -48.51 76.21
C ILE A 9 -38.60 -48.95 75.23
N ILE A 10 -39.02 -49.19 73.99
CA ILE A 10 -38.22 -49.62 72.84
C ILE A 10 -37.64 -48.36 72.19
N ILE A 11 -36.33 -48.32 71.97
CA ILE A 11 -35.73 -47.56 70.88
C ILE A 11 -34.72 -48.49 70.19
N LEU A 12 -35.02 -48.79 68.92
CA LEU A 12 -34.14 -49.47 67.98
C LEU A 12 -32.79 -48.74 67.91
N LEU A 13 -31.70 -49.46 68.18
CA LEU A 13 -30.38 -49.11 67.64
C LEU A 13 -29.94 -50.28 66.76
N ALA A 14 -30.26 -50.13 65.47
CA ALA A 14 -29.88 -51.08 64.43
C ALA A 14 -28.36 -51.04 64.22
N LEU A 15 -27.81 -52.25 64.16
CA LEU A 15 -26.49 -52.65 63.69
C LEU A 15 -25.77 -51.63 62.82
N ALA A 16 -24.58 -51.24 63.27
CA ALA A 16 -23.51 -50.74 62.41
C ALA A 16 -23.09 -51.84 61.42
N SER A 17 -23.75 -51.88 60.26
CA SER A 17 -23.19 -52.47 59.05
C SER A 17 -22.35 -51.41 58.36
N PHE A 18 -21.04 -51.57 58.40
CA PHE A 18 -20.10 -50.91 57.51
C PHE A 18 -20.45 -51.29 56.06
N THR A 19 -21.28 -50.49 55.41
CA THR A 19 -21.31 -50.46 53.95
C THR A 19 -20.11 -49.61 53.53
N ALA A 20 -19.04 -50.26 53.12
CA ALA A 20 -18.06 -49.64 52.26
C ALA A 20 -18.82 -49.16 51.01
N CYS A 21 -19.03 -47.86 50.87
CA CYS A 21 -19.23 -47.29 49.54
C CYS A 21 -17.94 -47.62 48.78
N GLN A 22 -18.02 -48.54 47.83
CA GLN A 22 -17.16 -48.45 46.66
C GLN A 22 -17.42 -47.05 46.11
N ASN A 23 -16.45 -46.16 46.27
CA ASN A 23 -16.35 -45.05 45.34
C ASN A 23 -16.18 -45.74 43.99
N ASP A 24 -17.26 -45.84 43.22
CA ASP A 24 -17.12 -45.88 41.79
C ASP A 24 -16.30 -44.63 41.47
N ASP A 25 -15.00 -44.84 41.26
CA ASP A 25 -14.12 -43.90 40.60
C ASP A 25 -14.73 -43.72 39.20
N ASN A 26 -15.77 -42.89 39.11
CA ASN A 26 -16.14 -42.21 37.90
C ASN A 26 -14.93 -41.34 37.57
N VAL A 27 -13.94 -41.96 36.92
CA VAL A 27 -12.91 -41.25 36.20
C VAL A 27 -13.67 -40.37 35.24
N ALA A 28 -13.80 -39.08 35.59
CA ALA A 28 -14.53 -38.13 34.79
C ALA A 28 -14.00 -38.23 33.36
N THR A 29 -14.86 -38.68 32.44
CA THR A 29 -14.46 -38.88 31.05
C THR A 29 -13.95 -37.56 30.51
N ALA A 30 -12.68 -37.53 30.08
CA ALA A 30 -12.05 -36.30 29.61
C ALA A 30 -12.91 -35.65 28.53
N ASN A 31 -13.30 -34.39 28.75
CA ASN A 31 -14.16 -33.66 27.83
C ASN A 31 -13.77 -32.19 27.79
N ILE A 32 -13.87 -31.60 26.59
CA ILE A 32 -13.88 -30.15 26.38
C ILE A 32 -15.33 -29.73 26.19
N ASP A 33 -15.77 -28.78 27.01
CA ASP A 33 -17.10 -28.18 26.97
C ASP A 33 -17.13 -27.01 25.98
N ALA A 34 -16.07 -26.19 25.98
CA ALA A 34 -15.98 -24.99 25.15
C ALA A 34 -14.53 -24.70 24.75
N MET A 35 -14.36 -24.12 23.57
CA MET A 35 -13.11 -23.45 23.18
C MET A 35 -13.41 -21.98 23.00
N VAL A 36 -12.73 -21.11 23.75
CA VAL A 36 -12.92 -19.66 23.67
C VAL A 36 -11.66 -19.03 23.08
N ALA A 37 -11.79 -18.33 21.96
CA ALA A 37 -10.69 -17.66 21.30
C ALA A 37 -10.60 -16.18 21.68
N GLU A 38 -9.38 -15.71 21.94
CA GLU A 38 -9.06 -14.32 22.25
C GLU A 38 -8.16 -13.72 21.15
N PRO A 39 -8.41 -12.45 20.74
CA PRO A 39 -9.49 -11.57 21.21
C PRO A 39 -10.87 -11.93 20.62
N GLY A 40 -11.94 -11.46 21.27
CA GLY A 40 -13.31 -11.53 20.76
C GLY A 40 -14.22 -12.57 21.40
N ASP A 41 -13.71 -13.37 22.34
CA ASP A 41 -14.45 -14.41 23.09
C ASP A 41 -15.28 -15.33 22.18
N LEU A 42 -14.72 -15.68 21.02
CA LEU A 42 -15.40 -16.50 20.04
C LEU A 42 -15.54 -17.94 20.56
N LEU A 43 -16.77 -18.44 20.61
CA LEU A 43 -17.07 -19.77 21.11
C LEU A 43 -17.00 -20.82 19.99
N ASN A 44 -16.08 -21.78 20.13
CA ASN A 44 -15.78 -22.86 19.17
C ASN A 44 -15.44 -22.35 17.76
N GLN A 45 -15.01 -21.09 17.68
CA GLN A 45 -14.50 -20.46 16.47
C GLN A 45 -13.20 -19.72 16.82
N ALA A 46 -12.30 -19.58 15.86
CA ALA A 46 -11.07 -18.84 16.06
C ALA A 46 -10.56 -18.28 14.72
N PHE A 47 -9.88 -17.13 14.77
CA PHE A 47 -9.04 -16.72 13.64
C PHE A 47 -7.68 -17.42 13.72
N PRO A 48 -6.97 -17.53 12.58
CA PRO A 48 -5.54 -17.80 12.56
C PRO A 48 -4.78 -17.01 13.61
N LEU A 49 -3.85 -17.67 14.30
CA LEU A 49 -2.97 -17.08 15.32
C LEU A 49 -3.68 -16.59 16.60
N ASN A 50 -5.00 -16.74 16.72
CA ASN A 50 -5.69 -16.50 17.99
C ASN A 50 -5.20 -17.46 19.05
N LYS A 51 -5.16 -16.96 20.29
CA LYS A 51 -5.02 -17.80 21.47
C LYS A 51 -6.38 -18.41 21.79
N VAL A 52 -6.41 -19.70 22.08
CA VAL A 52 -7.61 -20.44 22.43
C VAL A 52 -7.44 -21.04 23.81
N ARG A 53 -8.43 -20.79 24.67
CA ARG A 53 -8.62 -21.46 25.94
C ARG A 53 -9.67 -22.55 25.75
N ALA A 54 -9.25 -23.80 25.77
CA ALA A 54 -10.18 -24.93 25.77
C ALA A 54 -10.52 -25.31 27.21
N GLU A 55 -11.78 -25.24 27.59
CA GLU A 55 -12.27 -25.46 28.96
C GLU A 55 -13.03 -26.78 29.06
N GLY A 56 -12.88 -27.48 30.17
CA GLY A 56 -13.58 -28.73 30.45
C GLY A 56 -13.13 -29.41 31.73
N GLN A 57 -13.11 -30.74 31.72
CA GLN A 57 -12.80 -31.58 32.89
C GLN A 57 -12.06 -32.86 32.50
N GLY A 58 -11.26 -33.40 33.44
CA GLY A 58 -10.48 -34.61 33.21
C GLY A 58 -9.34 -34.40 32.20
N LEU A 59 -8.80 -33.19 32.13
CA LEU A 59 -7.86 -32.74 31.11
C LEU A 59 -6.38 -32.92 31.50
N THR A 60 -6.07 -33.59 32.61
CA THR A 60 -4.68 -33.81 33.02
C THR A 60 -3.81 -34.51 31.96
N GLY A 61 -2.54 -34.10 31.87
CA GLY A 61 -1.52 -34.79 31.09
C GLY A 61 -1.66 -34.66 29.57
N LEU A 62 -1.99 -33.47 29.05
CA LEU A 62 -1.98 -33.21 27.61
C LEU A 62 -0.62 -33.51 26.97
N LYS A 63 -0.62 -34.37 25.95
CA LYS A 63 0.56 -34.81 25.19
C LYS A 63 0.60 -34.23 23.79
N LYS A 64 -0.56 -34.08 23.14
CA LYS A 64 -0.64 -33.66 21.74
C LYS A 64 -1.96 -32.95 21.46
N ILE A 65 -1.90 -31.90 20.65
CA ILE A 65 -3.06 -31.28 20.01
C ILE A 65 -2.83 -31.37 18.50
N THR A 66 -3.82 -31.84 17.75
CA THR A 66 -3.75 -31.93 16.27
C THR A 66 -4.98 -31.29 15.64
N LEU A 67 -4.78 -30.35 14.72
CA LEU A 67 -5.84 -29.72 13.92
C LEU A 67 -5.94 -30.39 12.55
N ASP A 68 -7.17 -30.64 12.11
CA ASP A 68 -7.52 -31.29 10.84
C ASP A 68 -6.77 -32.60 10.60
N ASN A 69 -6.39 -33.30 11.68
CA ASN A 69 -5.54 -34.51 11.67
C ASN A 69 -4.17 -34.35 10.99
N LYS A 70 -3.75 -33.12 10.68
CA LYS A 70 -2.52 -32.82 9.91
C LYS A 70 -1.54 -31.97 10.69
N ILE A 71 -2.05 -30.95 11.37
CA ILE A 71 -1.22 -29.87 11.93
C ILE A 71 -1.07 -30.10 13.41
N ASN A 72 0.16 -30.33 13.87
CA ASN A 72 0.46 -30.39 15.29
C ASN A 72 0.44 -28.96 15.86
N ILE A 73 -0.39 -28.74 16.88
CA ILE A 73 -0.41 -27.46 17.59
C ILE A 73 0.57 -27.54 18.76
N SER A 74 1.48 -26.57 18.80
CA SER A 74 2.38 -26.40 19.95
C SER A 74 1.65 -25.77 21.12
N PHE A 75 1.97 -26.20 22.33
CA PHE A 75 1.41 -25.67 23.56
C PHE A 75 2.49 -25.62 24.64
N ASN A 76 2.30 -24.77 25.64
CA ASN A 76 3.16 -24.74 26.83
C ASN A 76 2.50 -25.57 27.95
N PRO A 77 3.11 -26.67 28.41
CA PRO A 77 2.54 -27.50 29.48
C PRO A 77 2.23 -26.74 30.76
N ASN A 78 2.95 -25.65 31.06
CA ASN A 78 2.73 -24.83 32.26
C ASN A 78 1.41 -24.04 32.22
N TYR A 79 0.78 -23.91 31.07
CA TYR A 79 -0.53 -23.24 30.92
C TYR A 79 -1.70 -24.23 30.90
N ASN A 80 -1.41 -25.51 31.05
CA ASN A 80 -2.42 -26.57 31.06
C ASN A 80 -2.77 -26.96 32.49
N SER A 81 -4.03 -27.31 32.70
CA SER A 81 -4.55 -27.82 33.96
C SER A 81 -5.54 -28.95 33.69
N ASP A 82 -6.10 -29.53 34.74
CA ASP A 82 -7.20 -30.49 34.61
C ASP A 82 -8.50 -29.85 34.07
N ARG A 83 -8.57 -28.52 34.00
CA ARG A 83 -9.76 -27.78 33.57
C ARG A 83 -9.61 -26.99 32.30
N ALA A 84 -8.39 -26.71 31.87
CA ALA A 84 -8.17 -25.93 30.66
C ALA A 84 -6.83 -26.20 30.00
N PHE A 85 -6.83 -26.04 28.67
CA PHE A 85 -5.64 -25.93 27.85
C PHE A 85 -5.56 -24.56 27.22
N ILE A 86 -4.34 -24.05 27.06
CA ILE A 86 -4.07 -22.82 26.33
C ILE A 86 -3.12 -23.12 25.19
N PHE A 87 -3.55 -22.80 23.98
CA PHE A 87 -2.76 -22.96 22.76
C PHE A 87 -3.08 -21.84 21.76
N THR A 88 -2.28 -21.75 20.71
CA THR A 88 -2.49 -20.79 19.62
C THR A 88 -2.84 -21.55 18.35
N ILE A 89 -3.85 -21.10 17.60
CA ILE A 89 -4.20 -21.71 16.32
C ILE A 89 -3.09 -21.41 15.30
N PRO A 90 -2.33 -22.40 14.83
CA PRO A 90 -1.38 -22.16 13.75
C PRO A 90 -2.13 -21.94 12.44
N PHE A 91 -1.49 -21.24 11.51
CA PHE A 91 -1.97 -21.17 10.14
C PHE A 91 -0.78 -21.17 9.18
N ASP A 92 -0.55 -22.33 8.58
CA ASP A 92 0.46 -22.59 7.57
C ASP A 92 -0.15 -23.47 6.47
N GLU A 93 -0.28 -22.91 5.28
CA GLU A 93 -0.84 -23.58 4.11
C GLU A 93 0.00 -24.79 3.67
N LYS A 94 1.32 -24.72 3.84
CA LYS A 94 2.22 -25.82 3.47
C LYS A 94 2.01 -27.04 4.37
N LEU A 95 1.52 -26.80 5.57
CA LEU A 95 1.11 -27.85 6.51
C LEU A 95 -0.38 -28.24 6.37
N GLY A 96 -1.09 -27.64 5.41
CA GLY A 96 -2.48 -27.97 5.08
C GLY A 96 -3.54 -27.20 5.85
N SER A 97 -3.21 -26.01 6.38
CA SER A 97 -4.18 -25.15 7.07
C SER A 97 -5.28 -24.70 6.11
N ARG A 98 -6.52 -24.67 6.60
CA ARG A 98 -7.69 -24.23 5.84
C ARG A 98 -8.69 -23.49 6.74
N PHE A 99 -9.65 -22.81 6.13
CA PHE A 99 -10.76 -22.18 6.84
C PHE A 99 -11.96 -23.12 6.98
N GLY A 100 -12.93 -22.69 7.80
CA GLY A 100 -14.15 -23.40 8.12
C GLY A 100 -13.99 -24.43 9.22
N VAL A 101 -15.03 -25.24 9.41
CA VAL A 101 -15.12 -26.24 10.47
C VAL A 101 -14.10 -27.36 10.25
N GLN A 102 -13.32 -27.63 11.29
CA GLN A 102 -12.23 -28.61 11.32
C GLN A 102 -12.26 -29.43 12.60
N PRO A 103 -11.93 -30.73 12.54
CA PRO A 103 -11.72 -31.50 13.75
C PRO A 103 -10.43 -31.05 14.44
N ILE A 104 -10.47 -30.93 15.76
CA ILE A 104 -9.33 -30.72 16.64
C ILE A 104 -9.29 -31.84 17.67
N THR A 105 -8.17 -32.57 17.68
CA THR A 105 -7.98 -33.76 18.51
C THR A 105 -6.98 -33.49 19.61
N PHE A 106 -7.36 -33.87 20.84
CA PHE A 106 -6.55 -33.75 22.03
C PHE A 106 -6.19 -35.14 22.53
N VAL A 107 -4.90 -35.38 22.76
CA VAL A 107 -4.38 -36.61 23.35
C VAL A 107 -3.87 -36.30 24.74
N THR A 108 -4.50 -36.87 25.75
CA THR A 108 -4.18 -36.70 27.18
C THR A 108 -3.62 -37.99 27.77
N ALA A 109 -3.37 -38.02 29.08
CA ALA A 109 -3.04 -39.25 29.78
C ALA A 109 -4.25 -40.22 29.85
N ALA A 110 -5.47 -39.68 29.90
CA ALA A 110 -6.72 -40.44 30.01
C ALA A 110 -7.23 -41.01 28.67
N GLY A 111 -6.77 -40.46 27.54
CA GLY A 111 -7.18 -40.91 26.22
C GLY A 111 -7.16 -39.81 25.17
N SER A 112 -7.73 -40.11 24.00
CA SER A 112 -7.86 -39.17 22.88
C SER A 112 -9.33 -38.82 22.65
N PHE A 113 -9.62 -37.55 22.43
CA PHE A 113 -10.96 -37.10 22.07
C PHE A 113 -10.90 -35.95 21.05
N THR A 114 -11.96 -35.82 20.25
CA THR A 114 -12.03 -34.88 19.12
C THR A 114 -13.24 -33.97 19.28
N LYS A 115 -13.02 -32.69 19.00
CA LYS A 115 -14.07 -31.66 18.90
C LYS A 115 -13.97 -30.98 17.54
N ASN A 116 -14.94 -30.13 17.23
CA ASN A 116 -14.89 -29.27 16.06
C ASN A 116 -14.59 -27.84 16.48
N ILE A 117 -13.76 -27.16 15.70
CA ILE A 117 -13.51 -25.73 15.79
C ILE A 117 -13.65 -25.14 14.38
N GLU A 118 -14.30 -23.98 14.27
CA GLU A 118 -14.36 -23.24 13.01
C GLU A 118 -13.21 -22.25 12.91
N ILE A 119 -12.39 -22.37 11.87
CA ILE A 119 -11.33 -21.40 11.61
C ILE A 119 -11.84 -20.33 10.65
N LEU A 120 -12.05 -19.12 11.17
CA LEU A 120 -12.58 -17.99 10.42
C LEU A 120 -11.48 -17.35 9.55
N GLN A 121 -11.85 -16.89 8.36
CA GLN A 121 -10.95 -16.14 7.50
C GLN A 121 -10.84 -14.69 7.99
N PRO A 122 -9.64 -14.16 8.26
CA PRO A 122 -9.47 -12.75 8.59
C PRO A 122 -9.88 -11.82 7.44
N THR A 123 -10.26 -10.59 7.78
CA THR A 123 -10.51 -9.56 6.77
C THR A 123 -9.24 -9.28 5.96
N PRO A 124 -9.33 -9.21 4.62
CA PRO A 124 -8.19 -8.92 3.78
C PRO A 124 -7.67 -7.51 4.04
N THR A 125 -6.38 -7.30 3.77
CA THR A 125 -5.76 -5.97 3.83
C THR A 125 -5.09 -5.64 2.51
N ILE A 126 -5.02 -4.34 2.20
CA ILE A 126 -4.21 -3.83 1.09
C ILE A 126 -3.10 -2.98 1.70
N VAL A 127 -1.85 -3.35 1.44
CA VAL A 127 -0.67 -2.66 1.96
C VAL A 127 -0.17 -1.61 0.95
N LYS A 128 0.05 -2.01 -0.30
CA LYS A 128 0.54 -1.12 -1.36
C LYS A 128 0.12 -1.60 -2.75
N THR A 129 0.38 -0.76 -3.74
CA THR A 129 0.20 -1.07 -5.16
C THR A 129 1.52 -0.92 -5.91
N ILE A 130 1.70 -1.71 -6.97
CA ILE A 130 2.89 -1.70 -7.82
C ILE A 130 2.42 -1.61 -9.29
N PRO A 131 2.77 -0.53 -10.01
CA PRO A 131 3.48 0.65 -9.53
C PRO A 131 2.71 1.44 -8.45
N ALA A 132 3.44 2.22 -7.65
CA ALA A 132 2.82 3.08 -6.63
C ALA A 132 1.93 4.17 -7.25
N VAL A 133 2.32 4.64 -8.44
CA VAL A 133 1.53 5.54 -9.29
C VAL A 133 0.97 4.71 -10.42
N ALA A 134 -0.32 4.41 -10.36
CA ALA A 134 -0.97 3.56 -11.35
C ALA A 134 -1.21 4.33 -12.65
N THR A 135 -1.20 3.61 -13.78
CA THR A 135 -1.51 4.15 -15.10
C THR A 135 -2.74 3.45 -15.64
N PRO A 136 -3.86 4.16 -15.88
CA PRO A 136 -5.04 3.60 -16.52
C PRO A 136 -4.69 2.80 -17.78
N GLY A 137 -5.28 1.61 -17.93
CA GLY A 137 -5.04 0.72 -19.06
C GLY A 137 -3.88 -0.28 -18.86
N PHE A 138 -3.08 -0.12 -17.81
CA PHE A 138 -1.98 -1.04 -17.48
C PHE A 138 -2.32 -1.91 -16.26
N PRO A 139 -1.70 -3.10 -16.12
CA PRO A 139 -1.85 -3.91 -14.92
C PRO A 139 -1.40 -3.18 -13.67
N LEU A 140 -2.11 -3.43 -12.56
CA LEU A 140 -1.73 -2.95 -11.23
C LEU A 140 -1.63 -4.15 -10.29
N GLU A 141 -0.44 -4.39 -9.75
CA GLU A 141 -0.27 -5.36 -8.67
C GLU A 141 -0.66 -4.73 -7.33
N ILE A 142 -1.33 -5.53 -6.51
CA ILE A 142 -1.82 -5.18 -5.19
C ILE A 142 -1.19 -6.17 -4.22
N GLU A 143 -0.40 -5.65 -3.28
CA GLU A 143 0.16 -6.44 -2.19
C GLU A 143 -0.65 -6.25 -0.91
N GLY A 144 -0.86 -7.34 -0.18
CA GLY A 144 -1.74 -7.36 0.99
C GLY A 144 -1.68 -8.67 1.77
N THR A 145 -2.76 -8.97 2.50
CA THR A 145 -2.90 -10.24 3.24
C THR A 145 -4.32 -10.79 3.13
N TRP A 146 -4.44 -12.10 3.36
CA TRP A 146 -5.71 -12.85 3.41
C TRP A 146 -6.55 -12.80 2.13
N PHE A 147 -5.90 -12.75 0.96
CA PHE A 147 -6.55 -12.83 -0.36
C PHE A 147 -7.01 -14.25 -0.74
N TYR A 148 -7.75 -14.90 0.16
CA TYR A 148 -8.32 -16.22 -0.07
C TYR A 148 -9.74 -16.10 -0.61
N ASN A 149 -10.05 -16.95 -1.60
CA ASN A 149 -11.39 -17.06 -2.20
C ASN A 149 -11.98 -15.70 -2.58
N VAL A 150 -11.16 -14.84 -3.21
CA VAL A 150 -11.61 -13.54 -3.69
C VAL A 150 -12.85 -13.72 -4.56
N SER A 151 -13.97 -13.12 -4.14
CA SER A 151 -15.26 -13.27 -4.80
C SER A 151 -15.52 -12.13 -5.78
N SER A 152 -14.97 -10.95 -5.53
CA SER A 152 -15.03 -9.81 -6.44
C SER A 152 -13.92 -8.80 -6.17
N ILE A 153 -13.55 -8.08 -7.23
CA ILE A 153 -12.79 -6.84 -7.13
C ILE A 153 -13.51 -5.78 -7.97
N THR A 154 -13.74 -4.63 -7.37
CA THR A 154 -14.38 -3.49 -8.05
C THR A 154 -13.54 -2.23 -7.94
N LEU A 155 -13.62 -1.38 -8.95
CA LEU A 155 -13.05 -0.03 -8.98
C LEU A 155 -14.17 0.95 -9.29
N ALA A 156 -14.38 1.94 -8.42
CA ALA A 156 -15.53 2.86 -8.49
C ALA A 156 -16.87 2.10 -8.63
N GLY A 157 -17.00 0.98 -7.92
CA GLY A 157 -18.19 0.11 -7.95
C GLY A 157 -18.35 -0.78 -9.20
N LYS A 158 -17.43 -0.69 -10.17
CA LYS A 158 -17.46 -1.53 -11.39
C LYS A 158 -16.48 -2.70 -11.26
N ALA A 159 -16.89 -3.89 -11.66
CA ALA A 159 -16.01 -5.06 -11.67
C ALA A 159 -14.79 -4.83 -12.57
N VAL A 160 -13.62 -5.29 -12.10
CA VAL A 160 -12.37 -5.30 -12.87
C VAL A 160 -11.90 -6.73 -13.08
N SER A 161 -11.14 -6.98 -14.15
CA SER A 161 -10.46 -8.25 -14.32
C SER A 161 -9.34 -8.39 -13.30
N TYR A 162 -9.11 -9.60 -12.80
CA TYR A 162 -8.06 -9.86 -11.83
C TYR A 162 -7.51 -11.29 -11.92
N SER A 163 -6.28 -11.46 -11.44
CA SER A 163 -5.63 -12.74 -11.18
C SER A 163 -5.12 -12.74 -9.74
N VAL A 164 -5.47 -13.76 -8.98
CA VAL A 164 -4.93 -13.96 -7.62
C VAL A 164 -3.66 -14.79 -7.75
N ASN A 165 -2.51 -14.19 -7.47
CA ASN A 165 -1.22 -14.89 -7.57
C ASN A 165 -0.90 -15.65 -6.28
N SER A 166 -1.27 -15.08 -5.14
CA SER A 166 -1.13 -15.70 -3.82
C SER A 166 -2.10 -15.06 -2.82
N SER A 167 -2.09 -15.56 -1.59
CA SER A 167 -2.82 -14.95 -0.47
C SER A 167 -2.35 -13.54 -0.07
N SER A 168 -1.29 -13.03 -0.72
CA SER A 168 -0.71 -11.70 -0.48
C SER A 168 -0.47 -10.87 -1.74
N SER A 169 -0.75 -11.39 -2.94
CA SER A 169 -0.59 -10.66 -4.21
C SER A 169 -1.74 -10.95 -5.17
N ILE A 170 -2.31 -9.88 -5.70
CA ILE A 170 -3.32 -9.87 -6.76
C ILE A 170 -2.85 -8.93 -7.86
N ILE A 171 -3.04 -9.30 -9.12
CA ILE A 171 -2.91 -8.37 -10.26
C ILE A 171 -4.31 -8.05 -10.76
N ILE A 172 -4.60 -6.76 -10.94
CA ILE A 172 -5.82 -6.29 -11.60
C ILE A 172 -5.53 -5.67 -12.95
N GLY A 173 -6.47 -5.81 -13.90
CA GLY A 173 -6.48 -5.03 -15.13
C GLY A 173 -7.14 -3.68 -14.86
N LEU A 174 -6.34 -2.61 -14.81
CA LEU A 174 -6.88 -1.27 -14.59
C LEU A 174 -7.57 -0.76 -15.87
N PRO A 175 -8.85 -0.35 -15.83
CA PRO A 175 -9.53 0.17 -17.01
C PRO A 175 -8.82 1.40 -17.58
N ALA A 176 -8.75 1.53 -18.91
CA ALA A 176 -8.13 2.69 -19.58
C ALA A 176 -8.83 4.02 -19.29
N ASN A 177 -10.10 3.97 -18.89
CA ASN A 177 -10.92 5.12 -18.50
C ASN A 177 -11.09 5.25 -16.98
N ALA A 178 -10.23 4.60 -16.19
CA ALA A 178 -10.24 4.77 -14.74
C ALA A 178 -9.98 6.25 -14.37
N VAL A 179 -10.70 6.73 -13.36
CA VAL A 179 -10.59 8.12 -12.88
C VAL A 179 -9.80 8.15 -11.57
N SER A 180 -8.90 9.13 -11.40
CA SER A 180 -8.14 9.29 -10.15
C SER A 180 -9.09 9.46 -8.97
N GLY A 181 -8.72 8.93 -7.80
CA GLY A 181 -9.56 8.94 -6.61
C GLY A 181 -10.61 7.84 -6.58
N SER A 182 -10.56 6.86 -7.49
CA SER A 182 -11.52 5.74 -7.51
C SER A 182 -11.29 4.80 -6.32
N GLU A 183 -12.37 4.40 -5.62
CA GLU A 183 -12.31 3.37 -4.58
C GLU A 183 -12.14 1.98 -5.21
N LEU A 184 -11.05 1.30 -4.87
CA LEU A 184 -10.83 -0.13 -5.11
C LEU A 184 -11.37 -0.92 -3.91
N VAL A 185 -12.18 -1.94 -4.17
CA VAL A 185 -12.74 -2.84 -3.16
C VAL A 185 -12.43 -4.29 -3.53
N ILE A 186 -11.80 -5.03 -2.63
CA ILE A 186 -11.54 -6.47 -2.73
C ILE A 186 -12.44 -7.19 -1.74
N THR A 187 -13.26 -8.13 -2.21
CA THR A 187 -14.19 -8.89 -1.37
C THR A 187 -13.73 -10.33 -1.23
N THR A 188 -13.73 -10.83 0.00
CA THR A 188 -13.47 -12.22 0.36
C THR A 188 -14.52 -12.69 1.38
N PRO A 189 -14.63 -13.99 1.68
CA PRO A 189 -15.47 -14.47 2.77
C PRO A 189 -15.15 -13.85 4.14
N GLY A 190 -13.89 -13.43 4.37
CA GLY A 190 -13.46 -12.77 5.60
C GLY A 190 -13.81 -11.28 5.69
N GLY A 191 -14.39 -10.70 4.63
CA GLY A 191 -14.78 -9.29 4.56
C GLY A 191 -14.18 -8.55 3.37
N MET A 192 -14.15 -7.21 3.46
CA MET A 192 -13.71 -6.32 2.40
C MET A 192 -12.43 -5.56 2.76
N ALA A 193 -11.52 -5.41 1.79
CA ALA A 193 -10.44 -4.45 1.84
C ALA A 193 -10.74 -3.30 0.87
N LYS A 194 -10.46 -2.06 1.29
CA LYS A 194 -10.72 -0.85 0.50
C LYS A 194 -9.45 -0.01 0.36
N LYS A 195 -9.24 0.61 -0.81
CA LYS A 195 -8.14 1.55 -1.04
C LYS A 195 -8.53 2.56 -2.13
N THR A 196 -8.22 3.83 -1.94
CA THR A 196 -8.32 4.83 -3.02
C THR A 196 -7.13 4.67 -3.96
N ILE A 197 -7.40 4.60 -5.26
CA ILE A 197 -6.38 4.54 -6.31
C ILE A 197 -6.26 5.92 -6.95
N GLU A 198 -5.07 6.48 -6.86
CA GLU A 198 -4.71 7.76 -7.47
C GLU A 198 -3.86 7.52 -8.73
N PHE A 199 -4.07 8.37 -9.73
CA PHE A 199 -3.30 8.41 -10.97
C PHE A 199 -2.58 9.75 -11.05
N ALA A 200 -1.44 9.76 -11.73
CA ALA A 200 -0.86 11.04 -12.10
C ALA A 200 -1.61 11.64 -13.29
N THR A 201 -2.01 12.89 -13.17
CA THR A 201 -2.41 13.73 -14.30
C THR A 201 -1.18 14.13 -15.08
N LEU A 202 -1.21 13.99 -16.42
CA LEU A 202 -0.14 14.41 -17.32
C LEU A 202 -0.66 15.48 -18.27
N ILE A 203 0.00 16.63 -18.29
CA ILE A 203 -0.26 17.74 -19.20
C ILE A 203 0.92 17.89 -20.14
N LEU A 204 0.70 17.69 -21.44
CA LEU A 204 1.69 18.03 -22.46
C LEU A 204 1.70 19.54 -22.67
N VAL A 205 2.81 20.19 -22.37
CA VAL A 205 3.00 21.62 -22.61
C VAL A 205 3.43 21.83 -24.05
N SER A 206 4.45 21.10 -24.51
CA SER A 206 4.89 21.13 -25.90
C SER A 206 5.72 19.88 -26.22
N ASP A 207 5.51 19.32 -27.40
CA ASP A 207 6.34 18.27 -28.02
C ASP A 207 7.04 18.77 -29.29
N PHE A 208 6.93 20.07 -29.61
CA PHE A 208 7.47 20.68 -30.83
C PHE A 208 7.02 20.04 -32.16
N ASP A 209 6.03 19.13 -32.12
CA ASP A 209 5.43 18.45 -33.28
C ASP A 209 3.98 18.90 -33.53
N GLY A 210 3.58 19.99 -32.87
CA GLY A 210 2.27 20.62 -33.02
C GLY A 210 1.23 20.20 -31.98
N ASN A 211 1.60 19.37 -30.99
CA ASN A 211 0.72 19.05 -29.86
C ASN A 211 1.11 19.83 -28.59
N GLY A 212 0.22 19.72 -27.59
CA GLY A 212 0.41 20.33 -26.28
C GLY A 212 -0.30 21.66 -26.10
N ALA A 213 -0.26 22.17 -24.87
CA ALA A 213 -0.94 23.41 -24.47
C ALA A 213 -0.29 24.69 -25.01
N ARG A 214 0.94 24.61 -25.52
CA ARG A 214 1.74 25.72 -26.05
C ARG A 214 2.47 25.27 -27.33
N SER A 215 1.94 25.68 -28.48
CA SER A 215 2.45 25.29 -29.81
C SER A 215 3.35 26.34 -30.49
N SER A 216 3.38 27.58 -29.99
CA SER A 216 4.15 28.68 -30.60
C SER A 216 5.23 29.17 -29.66
N TRP A 217 6.49 28.78 -29.93
CA TRP A 217 7.64 29.17 -29.11
C TRP A 217 8.48 30.26 -29.78
N SER A 218 8.94 31.21 -28.97
CA SER A 218 9.86 32.27 -29.39
C SER A 218 10.96 32.46 -28.35
N ALA A 219 12.09 33.03 -28.78
CA ALA A 219 13.23 33.29 -27.92
C ALA A 219 13.54 34.78 -27.79
N TYR A 220 14.22 35.16 -26.71
CA TYR A 220 14.47 36.54 -26.31
C TYR A 220 15.75 36.68 -25.47
N GLY A 221 16.23 37.91 -25.34
CA GLY A 221 17.42 38.25 -24.58
C GLY A 221 18.71 37.96 -25.34
N ASP A 222 19.77 37.61 -24.61
CA ASP A 222 21.09 37.30 -25.16
C ASP A 222 21.11 35.91 -25.80
N ILE A 223 20.49 35.77 -26.98
CA ILE A 223 20.50 34.53 -27.76
C ILE A 223 21.36 34.70 -29.01
N ASP A 224 21.99 33.60 -29.44
CA ASP A 224 22.66 33.52 -30.74
C ASP A 224 21.71 33.02 -31.82
N SER A 225 21.03 31.89 -31.55
CA SER A 225 19.98 31.36 -32.42
C SER A 225 18.97 30.53 -31.63
N PHE A 226 17.75 30.42 -32.18
CA PHE A 226 16.69 29.57 -31.68
C PHE A 226 15.96 28.91 -32.84
N ASN A 227 15.74 27.59 -32.77
CA ASN A 227 14.93 26.85 -33.73
C ASN A 227 14.07 25.81 -33.01
N ALA A 228 12.76 26.00 -33.04
CA ALA A 228 11.75 25.12 -32.43
C ALA A 228 11.37 23.89 -33.28
N ASN A 229 11.98 23.69 -34.46
CA ASN A 229 11.60 22.66 -35.43
C ASN A 229 12.82 21.87 -35.93
N THR A 230 13.77 21.57 -35.04
CA THR A 230 14.96 20.79 -35.43
C THR A 230 14.59 19.31 -35.47
N ALA A 231 14.84 18.62 -36.58
CA ALA A 231 14.48 17.20 -36.70
C ALA A 231 15.49 16.28 -35.99
N GLY A 232 15.04 15.10 -35.58
CA GLY A 232 15.89 14.05 -34.98
C GLY A 232 15.94 14.09 -33.45
N GLY A 233 14.87 14.58 -32.83
CA GLY A 233 14.65 14.52 -31.39
C GLY A 233 14.25 13.13 -30.91
N PRO A 234 14.01 12.96 -29.59
CA PRO A 234 13.50 11.72 -29.01
C PRO A 234 12.20 11.23 -29.65
N ALA A 235 11.33 12.17 -29.99
CA ALA A 235 10.11 11.94 -30.76
C ALA A 235 9.93 13.10 -31.72
N GLY A 236 10.36 12.95 -32.98
CA GLY A 236 10.13 13.96 -34.01
C GLY A 236 11.03 15.20 -33.89
N SER A 237 10.41 16.37 -33.81
CA SER A 237 11.07 17.67 -33.79
C SER A 237 11.43 18.10 -32.36
N TYR A 238 12.44 18.95 -32.22
CA TYR A 238 12.84 19.49 -30.93
C TYR A 238 13.32 20.94 -31.05
N ALA A 239 13.41 21.61 -29.90
CA ALA A 239 13.90 22.97 -29.82
C ALA A 239 15.42 23.03 -29.56
N THR A 240 16.10 23.96 -30.25
CA THR A 240 17.49 24.34 -29.99
C THR A 240 17.55 25.80 -29.57
N LEU A 241 18.35 26.10 -28.55
CA LEU A 241 18.70 27.46 -28.17
C LEU A 241 20.22 27.55 -28.00
N ALA A 242 20.84 28.43 -28.78
CA ALA A 242 22.27 28.68 -28.76
C ALA A 242 22.58 30.00 -28.04
N TRP A 243 23.66 29.99 -27.25
CA TRP A 243 24.21 31.18 -26.61
C TRP A 243 25.72 31.25 -26.82
N SER A 244 26.17 32.38 -27.39
CA SER A 244 27.57 32.64 -27.71
C SER A 244 28.35 33.35 -26.59
N GLY A 245 27.75 33.49 -25.40
CA GLY A 245 28.39 34.16 -24.25
C GLY A 245 28.09 35.66 -24.10
N SER A 246 27.16 36.22 -24.89
CA SER A 246 26.72 37.61 -24.74
C SER A 246 26.10 37.85 -23.36
N THR A 247 26.41 38.99 -22.74
CA THR A 247 25.90 39.43 -21.43
C THR A 247 25.23 40.80 -21.51
N ALA A 248 24.83 41.24 -22.70
CA ALA A 248 24.33 42.58 -22.93
C ALA A 248 23.05 42.88 -22.14
N ASN A 249 22.15 41.90 -22.03
CA ASN A 249 20.90 42.02 -21.27
C ASN A 249 20.98 41.35 -19.90
N GLY A 250 21.90 40.40 -19.72
CA GLY A 250 22.05 39.62 -18.48
C GLY A 250 21.01 38.51 -18.34
N TYR A 251 20.24 38.22 -19.40
CA TYR A 251 19.27 37.14 -19.45
C TYR A 251 19.07 36.64 -20.88
N ASN A 252 18.66 35.38 -21.02
CA ASN A 252 18.16 34.80 -22.26
C ASN A 252 17.08 33.77 -21.95
N GLY A 253 16.29 33.40 -22.96
CA GLY A 253 15.33 32.32 -22.82
C GLY A 253 14.45 32.12 -24.04
N SER A 254 13.60 31.11 -23.94
CA SER A 254 12.53 30.83 -24.88
C SER A 254 11.25 30.47 -24.13
N SER A 255 10.11 30.74 -24.73
CA SER A 255 8.80 30.51 -24.13
C SER A 255 7.73 30.28 -25.18
N GLY A 256 6.77 29.42 -24.83
CA GLY A 256 5.48 29.28 -25.50
C GLY A 256 4.46 30.36 -25.12
N GLY A 257 4.84 31.28 -24.23
CA GLY A 257 4.00 32.34 -23.68
C GLY A 257 3.10 31.91 -22.51
N GLY A 258 2.61 32.90 -21.78
CA GLY A 258 1.48 32.74 -20.86
C GLY A 258 0.13 32.77 -21.58
N GLY A 259 -0.96 32.53 -20.86
CA GLY A 259 -2.30 32.61 -21.43
C GLY A 259 -3.32 31.83 -20.60
N THR A 260 -4.19 31.06 -21.27
CA THR A 260 -5.10 30.15 -20.58
C THR A 260 -4.31 29.16 -19.73
N ASN A 261 -4.74 28.99 -18.48
CA ASN A 261 -4.16 28.02 -17.55
C ASN A 261 -4.26 26.61 -18.13
N PHE A 262 -3.13 25.91 -18.20
CA PHE A 262 -3.07 24.50 -18.61
C PHE A 262 -3.06 23.53 -17.43
N LEU A 263 -3.03 24.03 -16.19
CA LEU A 263 -3.14 23.24 -14.98
C LEU A 263 -4.52 23.40 -14.34
N SER A 264 -5.01 22.31 -13.74
CA SER A 264 -6.25 22.34 -12.97
C SER A 264 -6.14 23.31 -11.79
N ALA A 265 -7.23 24.04 -11.51
CA ALA A 265 -7.36 24.87 -10.31
C ALA A 265 -7.25 24.06 -9.00
N THR A 266 -7.40 22.73 -9.06
CA THR A 266 -7.22 21.84 -7.91
C THR A 266 -5.76 21.45 -7.67
N ASN A 267 -4.85 21.65 -8.65
CA ASN A 267 -3.45 21.30 -8.51
C ASN A 267 -2.68 22.37 -7.72
N THR A 268 -2.84 22.43 -6.42
CA THR A 268 -2.24 23.49 -5.60
C THR A 268 -0.91 23.09 -4.94
N ASP A 269 -0.51 21.82 -5.05
CA ASP A 269 0.62 21.25 -4.29
C ASP A 269 1.90 21.14 -5.16
N ALA A 270 2.84 22.05 -4.96
CA ALA A 270 4.14 22.03 -5.62
C ALA A 270 5.03 20.82 -5.21
N THR A 271 4.77 20.18 -4.06
CA THR A 271 5.51 18.99 -3.61
C THR A 271 5.08 17.70 -4.30
N LYS A 272 4.00 17.77 -5.08
CA LYS A 272 3.46 16.66 -5.89
C LYS A 272 3.39 16.98 -7.38
N THR A 273 3.90 18.13 -7.80
CA THR A 273 3.92 18.56 -9.20
C THR A 273 5.33 18.52 -9.74
N PHE A 274 5.50 17.90 -10.90
CA PHE A 274 6.78 17.69 -11.57
C PHE A 274 6.75 18.25 -12.99
N ILE A 275 7.87 18.78 -13.45
CA ILE A 275 8.14 19.01 -14.87
C ILE A 275 9.04 17.87 -15.35
N ASP A 276 8.56 17.13 -16.34
CA ASP A 276 9.35 16.17 -17.09
C ASP A 276 9.72 16.83 -18.43
N ILE A 277 11.01 16.90 -18.75
CA ILE A 277 11.52 17.50 -19.99
C ILE A 277 12.66 16.66 -20.55
N ASP A 278 12.64 16.36 -21.83
CA ASP A 278 13.77 15.71 -22.49
C ASP A 278 14.83 16.76 -22.79
N VAL A 279 16.08 16.48 -22.41
CA VAL A 279 17.19 17.43 -22.53
C VAL A 279 18.43 16.77 -23.12
N SER A 280 19.17 17.58 -23.88
CA SER A 280 20.49 17.28 -24.44
C SER A 280 21.23 18.61 -24.65
N ALA A 281 22.52 18.56 -24.97
CA ALA A 281 23.30 19.72 -25.37
C ALA A 281 24.37 19.34 -26.39
N ASN A 282 25.06 20.34 -26.94
CA ASN A 282 26.26 20.13 -27.75
C ASN A 282 27.50 19.78 -26.91
N VAL A 283 27.51 20.10 -25.61
CA VAL A 283 28.67 19.95 -24.73
C VAL A 283 28.26 19.67 -23.28
N ILE A 284 29.03 18.83 -22.59
CA ILE A 284 28.87 18.59 -21.15
C ILE A 284 29.15 19.89 -20.39
N GLY A 285 28.36 20.16 -19.35
CA GLY A 285 28.45 21.38 -18.55
C GLY A 285 27.58 22.53 -19.07
N ALA A 286 27.00 22.42 -20.28
CA ALA A 286 25.99 23.38 -20.76
C ALA A 286 24.88 23.54 -19.71
N GLN A 287 24.47 24.79 -19.49
CA GLN A 287 23.61 25.14 -18.37
C GLN A 287 22.18 25.37 -18.83
N PHE A 288 21.25 24.59 -18.30
CA PHE A 288 19.83 24.87 -18.46
C PHE A 288 19.36 25.83 -17.37
N ALA A 289 18.50 26.76 -17.75
CA ALA A 289 17.63 27.52 -16.87
C ALA A 289 16.18 27.20 -17.22
N ILE A 290 15.49 26.46 -16.34
CA ILE A 290 14.04 26.26 -16.42
C ILE A 290 13.39 27.28 -15.52
N GLN A 291 12.53 28.14 -16.05
CA GLN A 291 11.90 29.20 -15.26
C GLN A 291 10.38 29.15 -15.39
N LEU A 292 9.71 29.60 -14.33
CA LEU A 292 8.26 29.64 -14.24
C LEU A 292 7.82 31.07 -13.97
N ASN A 293 6.82 31.53 -14.71
CA ASN A 293 6.04 32.70 -14.33
C ASN A 293 4.66 32.24 -13.86
N THR A 294 4.16 32.85 -12.78
CA THR A 294 2.82 32.60 -12.27
C THR A 294 1.85 33.73 -12.64
N ILE A 295 0.56 33.43 -12.65
CA ILE A 295 -0.49 34.45 -12.87
C ILE A 295 -0.51 35.56 -11.81
N ASP A 296 0.02 35.30 -10.60
CA ASP A 296 0.15 36.29 -9.53
C ASP A 296 1.49 37.04 -9.55
N GLY A 297 2.23 36.97 -10.67
CA GLY A 297 3.43 37.77 -10.93
C GLY A 297 4.68 37.30 -10.19
N LYS A 298 4.69 36.06 -9.67
CA LYS A 298 5.88 35.46 -9.07
C LYS A 298 6.68 34.70 -10.11
N ASN A 299 7.99 34.64 -9.87
CA ASN A 299 8.93 34.04 -10.79
C ASN A 299 9.84 33.07 -10.06
N TYR A 300 10.02 31.89 -10.64
CA TYR A 300 10.85 30.84 -10.08
C TYR A 300 11.80 30.29 -11.13
N GLY A 301 12.89 29.67 -10.71
CA GLY A 301 13.81 29.00 -11.61
C GLY A 301 14.51 27.80 -10.99
N TYR A 302 14.90 26.88 -11.86
CA TYR A 302 15.70 25.71 -11.56
C TYR A 302 16.81 25.60 -12.61
N ASN A 303 18.04 25.81 -12.16
CA ASN A 303 19.22 25.79 -13.01
C ASN A 303 20.00 24.49 -12.82
N PHE A 304 20.46 23.87 -13.90
CA PHE A 304 21.27 22.65 -13.81
C PHE A 304 22.25 22.53 -14.98
N LYS A 305 23.31 21.75 -14.77
CA LYS A 305 24.29 21.40 -15.80
C LYS A 305 23.95 20.07 -16.44
N VAL A 306 24.10 20.01 -17.77
CA VAL A 306 24.05 18.76 -18.52
C VAL A 306 25.29 17.92 -18.20
N THR A 307 25.08 16.66 -17.82
CA THR A 307 26.16 15.71 -17.52
C THR A 307 26.39 14.69 -18.64
N ASP A 308 25.45 14.56 -19.58
CA ASP A 308 25.53 13.70 -20.76
C ASP A 308 24.88 14.43 -21.94
N ILE A 309 25.50 14.35 -23.12
CA ILE A 309 24.99 14.94 -24.36
C ILE A 309 23.96 14.06 -25.06
N ASN A 310 23.79 12.80 -24.63
CA ASN A 310 22.67 11.97 -25.05
C ASN A 310 21.34 12.51 -24.51
N TRP A 311 20.25 12.24 -25.23
CA TRP A 311 18.92 12.60 -24.76
C TRP A 311 18.57 11.86 -23.47
N THR A 312 18.15 12.61 -22.47
CA THR A 312 17.66 12.08 -21.19
C THR A 312 16.45 12.86 -20.70
N THR A 313 15.49 12.20 -20.06
CA THR A 313 14.38 12.88 -19.41
C THR A 313 14.83 13.40 -18.04
N LYS A 314 14.72 14.71 -17.84
CA LYS A 314 14.91 15.38 -16.55
C LYS A 314 13.56 15.57 -15.87
N THR A 315 13.37 14.91 -14.73
CA THR A 315 12.25 15.16 -13.82
C THR A 315 12.65 16.19 -12.78
N ILE A 316 11.89 17.28 -12.67
CA ILE A 316 12.14 18.40 -11.76
C ILE A 316 10.91 18.59 -10.89
N LEU A 317 11.07 18.52 -9.57
CA LEU A 317 9.99 18.80 -8.63
C LEU A 317 9.77 20.31 -8.53
N LEU A 318 8.52 20.79 -8.62
CA LEU A 318 8.24 22.23 -8.55
C LEU A 318 8.72 22.85 -7.24
N ALA A 319 8.62 22.13 -6.13
CA ALA A 319 9.12 22.57 -4.83
C ALA A 319 10.62 22.88 -4.79
N ASP A 320 11.42 22.30 -5.70
CA ASP A 320 12.88 22.50 -5.75
C ASP A 320 13.28 23.77 -6.52
N PHE A 321 12.34 24.43 -7.20
CA PHE A 321 12.60 25.71 -7.82
C PHE A 321 12.88 26.77 -6.74
N LYS A 322 13.66 27.79 -7.10
CA LYS A 322 13.94 28.94 -6.23
C LYS A 322 13.32 30.20 -6.78
N ASP A 323 12.99 31.13 -5.87
CA ASP A 323 12.53 32.47 -6.23
C ASP A 323 13.59 33.24 -7.05
N ASN A 324 13.21 34.41 -7.57
CA ASN A 324 14.06 35.27 -8.39
C ASN A 324 14.72 34.51 -9.55
N TYR A 325 13.91 33.79 -10.35
CA TYR A 325 14.38 33.05 -11.53
C TYR A 325 15.49 32.02 -11.24
N GLY A 326 15.50 31.45 -10.02
CA GLY A 326 16.47 30.44 -9.61
C GLY A 326 17.67 30.98 -8.84
N PHE A 327 17.78 32.30 -8.69
CA PHE A 327 18.90 32.98 -8.03
C PHE A 327 18.59 33.45 -6.60
N GLY A 328 17.34 33.31 -6.15
CA GLY A 328 16.96 33.65 -4.79
C GLY A 328 17.26 32.55 -3.77
N SER A 329 16.93 32.80 -2.51
CA SER A 329 17.22 31.91 -1.37
C SER A 329 16.03 31.05 -0.94
N ASN A 330 14.82 31.38 -1.38
CA ASN A 330 13.60 30.71 -0.94
C ASN A 330 13.21 29.63 -1.96
N SER A 331 12.75 28.48 -1.48
CA SER A 331 12.22 27.43 -2.33
C SER A 331 10.77 27.72 -2.73
N ALA A 332 10.33 27.06 -3.81
CA ALA A 332 8.95 27.07 -4.29
C ALA A 332 8.08 26.02 -3.59
N ALA A 333 8.46 25.52 -2.42
CA ALA A 333 7.70 24.48 -1.70
C ALA A 333 6.27 24.90 -1.35
N THR A 334 6.02 26.20 -1.19
CA THR A 334 4.68 26.78 -0.93
C THR A 334 4.04 27.39 -2.18
N LEU A 335 4.58 27.12 -3.37
CA LEU A 335 3.98 27.58 -4.63
C LEU A 335 2.64 26.86 -4.83
N ASP A 336 1.61 27.64 -5.10
CA ASP A 336 0.37 27.12 -5.67
C ASP A 336 0.62 26.73 -7.12
N ALA A 337 0.78 25.43 -7.38
CA ALA A 337 1.16 24.92 -8.69
C ALA A 337 0.14 25.29 -9.79
N SER A 338 -1.15 25.48 -9.44
CA SER A 338 -2.22 25.82 -10.39
C SER A 338 -2.03 27.20 -11.01
N LYS A 339 -1.21 28.04 -10.38
CA LYS A 339 -0.88 29.39 -10.84
C LYS A 339 0.24 29.43 -11.86
N VAL A 340 0.95 28.33 -12.10
CA VAL A 340 2.00 28.28 -13.13
C VAL A 340 1.35 28.54 -14.50
N ASN A 341 1.75 29.65 -15.12
CA ASN A 341 1.15 30.15 -16.36
C ASN A 341 2.06 29.92 -17.57
N GLU A 342 3.36 29.95 -17.34
CA GLU A 342 4.36 29.98 -18.38
C GLU A 342 5.59 29.20 -17.91
N ILE A 343 6.12 28.38 -18.81
CA ILE A 343 7.40 27.67 -18.64
C ILE A 343 8.36 28.25 -19.67
N LYS A 344 9.55 28.60 -19.20
CA LYS A 344 10.62 29.15 -20.01
C LYS A 344 11.83 28.24 -19.95
N VAL A 345 12.53 28.12 -21.07
CA VAL A 345 13.75 27.34 -21.18
C VAL A 345 14.83 28.23 -21.77
N GLY A 346 15.94 28.38 -21.06
CA GLY A 346 17.08 29.21 -21.46
C GLY A 346 18.39 28.64 -20.98
N ILE A 347 19.45 29.42 -21.15
CA ILE A 347 20.79 29.10 -20.67
C ILE A 347 21.14 30.01 -19.50
N ALA A 348 21.43 29.42 -18.34
CA ALA A 348 21.89 30.19 -17.19
C ALA A 348 23.24 30.85 -17.51
N GLN A 349 23.29 32.18 -17.44
CA GLN A 349 24.50 32.95 -17.75
C GLN A 349 25.46 33.00 -16.56
N GLY A 350 26.75 33.27 -16.85
CA GLY A 350 27.76 33.53 -15.82
C GLY A 350 28.71 32.38 -15.52
N ASP A 351 28.63 31.27 -16.27
CA ASP A 351 29.55 30.14 -16.16
C ASP A 351 29.78 29.49 -17.55
N THR A 352 30.75 28.57 -17.62
CA THR A 352 31.24 27.86 -18.82
C THR A 352 30.55 26.50 -18.98
N PRO A 353 30.52 25.91 -20.20
CA PRO A 353 31.15 26.34 -21.45
C PRO A 353 30.30 27.32 -22.28
N ASN A 354 30.98 28.29 -22.90
CA ASN A 354 30.43 29.20 -23.91
C ASN A 354 31.34 29.20 -25.15
N PRO A 355 30.82 29.00 -26.38
CA PRO A 355 29.41 28.88 -26.71
C PRO A 355 28.77 27.56 -26.25
N SER A 356 27.46 27.57 -26.02
CA SER A 356 26.67 26.37 -25.72
C SER A 356 25.36 26.36 -26.49
N VAL A 357 24.87 25.16 -26.80
CA VAL A 357 23.59 24.90 -27.45
C VAL A 357 22.85 23.86 -26.62
N ILE A 358 21.75 24.29 -26.01
CA ILE A 358 20.83 23.39 -25.33
C ILE A 358 19.78 22.88 -26.32
N LYS A 359 19.36 21.63 -26.10
CA LYS A 359 18.34 20.94 -26.90
C LYS A 359 17.28 20.41 -25.96
N PHE A 360 16.01 20.65 -26.28
CA PHE A 360 14.93 20.21 -25.41
C PHE A 360 13.66 19.84 -26.16
N ASP A 361 12.91 18.91 -25.59
CA ASP A 361 11.71 18.33 -26.16
C ASP A 361 10.76 17.82 -25.05
N ASN A 362 9.52 17.46 -25.41
CA ASN A 362 8.55 16.73 -24.59
C ASN A 362 8.31 17.35 -23.20
N ILE A 363 8.12 18.67 -23.14
CA ILE A 363 7.83 19.38 -21.89
C ILE A 363 6.46 18.94 -21.40
N LYS A 364 6.43 18.25 -20.27
CA LYS A 364 5.23 17.72 -19.62
C LYS A 364 5.19 18.18 -18.17
N ILE A 365 3.98 18.42 -17.67
CA ILE A 365 3.74 18.55 -16.24
C ILE A 365 2.98 17.33 -15.77
N ARG A 366 3.45 16.74 -14.67
CA ARG A 366 2.84 15.59 -14.03
C ARG A 366 2.49 15.91 -12.58
N TYR A 367 1.26 15.66 -12.15
CA TYR A 367 0.85 15.89 -10.75
C TYR A 367 -0.20 14.88 -10.29
N GLN A 368 -0.34 14.74 -8.96
CA GLN A 368 -1.33 13.86 -8.32
C GLN A 368 -2.34 14.68 -7.52
#